data_AF-A0A6A4GJD2-F1
#
_entry.id   AF-A0A6A4GJD2-F1
#
_cell.length_a   1.000
_cell.length_b   1.000
_cell.length_c   1.000
_cell.angle_alpha   90.00
_cell.angle_beta   90.00
_cell.angle_gamma   90.00
#
_symmetry.space_group_name_H-M   'P 1'
#
loop_
_entity.id
_entity.type
_entity.pdbx_description
1 polymer ?
#
loop_
_entity_poly.entity_id
_entity_poly.type
_entity_poly.pdbx_seq_one_letter_code
_entity_poly.pdbx_strand_id
1 'polypeptide(L)'
;MNVIADAYRDVEFLCPASLRAQAFVQYGISSVFRYEYGAVFPDLQLFPNAGAFHSIQEVFGTYDVSTAVPNKVTLSRTFQTTIANFIKNPNQSPAPNWPKYVLGGLTRTLARLAYNGNVDMGNFVQAATSNSQDTPCTLFLA
;
A
#
# COMPACT_ATOMS: atom_id res chain seq x y z
N MET A 1 5.72 18.74 -5.68
CA MET A 1 6.29 18.04 -4.50
C MET A 1 6.29 19.01 -3.34
N ASN A 2 5.68 18.63 -2.22
CA ASN A 2 5.66 19.45 -1.00
C ASN A 2 6.60 18.78 0.00
N VAL A 3 7.83 19.31 0.09
CA VAL A 3 8.91 18.74 0.92
C VAL A 3 8.48 18.55 2.37
N ILE A 4 7.59 19.41 2.90
CA ILE A 4 7.09 19.29 4.28
C ILE A 4 6.18 18.06 4.41
N ALA A 5 5.27 17.85 3.45
CA ALA A 5 4.38 16.68 3.46
C ALA A 5 5.17 15.38 3.27
N ASP A 6 6.20 15.40 2.43
CA ASP A 6 7.10 14.27 2.21
C ASP A 6 7.87 13.91 3.50
N ALA A 7 8.47 14.90 4.16
CA ALA A 7 9.18 14.69 5.43
C ALA A 7 8.24 14.19 6.54
N TYR A 8 7.03 14.75 6.65
CA TYR A 8 6.04 14.30 7.63
C TYR A 8 5.62 12.84 7.37
N ARG A 9 5.30 12.48 6.12
CA ARG A 9 5.00 11.09 5.73
C ARG A 9 6.15 10.15 6.10
N ASP A 10 7.39 10.56 5.83
CA ASP A 10 8.57 9.72 6.06
C ASP A 10 8.76 9.38 7.53
N VAL A 11 8.68 10.38 8.40
CA VAL A 11 8.87 10.24 9.84
C VAL A 11 7.70 9.52 10.50
N GLU A 12 6.47 9.91 10.19
CA GLU A 12 5.27 9.43 10.90
C GLU A 12 4.82 8.04 10.45
N PHE A 13 5.07 7.66 9.19
CA PHE A 13 4.54 6.42 8.65
C PHE A 13 5.56 5.59 7.89
N LEU A 14 6.16 6.14 6.83
CA LEU A 14 6.87 5.32 5.86
C LEU A 14 8.07 4.58 6.47
N CYS A 15 8.92 5.30 7.21
CA CYS A 15 10.12 4.71 7.79
C CYS A 15 9.83 3.76 8.97
N PRO A 16 8.95 4.08 9.92
CA PRO A 16 8.50 3.10 10.91
C PRO A 16 7.89 1.83 10.29
N ALA A 17 7.08 1.96 9.23
CA ALA A 17 6.50 0.81 8.53
C ALA A 17 7.57 -0.03 7.82
N SER A 18 8.55 0.61 7.19
CA SER A 18 9.68 -0.06 6.55
C SER A 18 10.53 -0.84 7.55
N LEU A 19 10.93 -0.19 8.65
CA LEU A 19 11.71 -0.81 9.73
C LEU A 19 10.99 -2.04 10.32
N ARG A 20 9.68 -1.92 10.57
CA ARG A 20 8.88 -3.03 11.09
C ARG A 20 8.82 -4.20 10.11
N ALA A 21 8.60 -3.94 8.82
CA ALA A 21 8.57 -4.99 7.82
C ALA A 21 9.92 -5.71 7.69
N GLN A 22 11.02 -4.96 7.78
CA GLN A 22 12.37 -5.51 7.80
C GLN A 22 12.61 -6.38 9.03
N ALA A 23 12.29 -5.86 10.22
CA ALA A 23 12.41 -6.59 11.48
C ALA A 23 11.61 -7.89 11.45
N PHE A 24 10.37 -7.88 10.97
CA PHE A 24 9.56 -9.11 10.85
C PHE A 24 10.26 -10.20 10.04
N VAL A 25 10.82 -9.86 8.86
CA VAL A 25 11.55 -10.85 8.05
C VAL A 25 12.85 -11.28 8.74
N GLN A 26 13.59 -10.36 9.37
CA GLN A 26 14.82 -10.69 10.12
C GLN A 26 14.56 -11.64 11.29
N TYR A 27 13.42 -11.52 11.96
CA TYR A 27 12.99 -12.43 13.04
C TYR A 27 12.26 -13.69 12.54
N GLY A 28 12.30 -13.97 11.23
CA GLY A 28 11.80 -15.22 10.66
C GLY A 28 10.31 -15.24 10.31
N ILE A 29 9.60 -14.11 10.39
CA ILE A 29 8.23 -14.01 9.89
C ILE A 29 8.28 -13.97 8.36
N SER A 30 7.85 -15.06 7.73
CA SER A 30 7.88 -15.20 6.26
C SER A 30 6.64 -14.63 5.56
N SER A 31 5.57 -14.35 6.29
CA SER A 31 4.28 -13.91 5.74
C SER A 31 4.10 -12.40 5.84
N VAL A 32 5.03 -11.68 5.20
CA VAL A 32 5.06 -10.22 5.15
C VAL A 32 4.74 -9.78 3.73
N PHE A 33 3.78 -8.86 3.58
CA PHE A 33 3.41 -8.26 2.30
C PHE A 33 3.38 -6.74 2.47
N ARG A 34 4.06 -6.01 1.59
CA ARG A 34 4.11 -4.55 1.61
C ARG A 34 3.34 -3.99 0.42
N TYR A 35 2.65 -2.88 0.64
CA TYR A 35 2.04 -2.11 -0.43
C TYR A 35 2.29 -0.61 -0.27
N GLU A 36 2.15 0.07 -1.41
CA GLU A 36 2.07 1.51 -1.54
C GLU A 36 0.72 1.84 -2.17
N TYR A 37 -0.06 2.70 -1.52
CA TYR A 37 -1.38 3.11 -1.98
C TYR A 37 -1.29 4.42 -2.77
N GLY A 38 -1.87 4.47 -3.97
CA GLY A 38 -1.77 5.61 -4.88
C GLY A 38 -3.10 6.24 -5.29
N ALA A 39 -4.23 5.78 -4.75
CA ALA A 39 -5.52 6.27 -5.22
C ALA A 39 -5.78 7.71 -4.79
N VAL A 40 -6.32 8.50 -5.71
CA VAL A 40 -6.76 9.87 -5.49
C VAL A 40 -8.23 9.95 -5.88
N PHE A 41 -9.11 10.10 -4.89
CA PHE A 41 -10.54 10.26 -5.12
C PHE A 41 -11.02 11.64 -4.69
N PRO A 42 -11.99 12.25 -5.41
CA PRO A 42 -12.48 13.58 -5.11
C PRO A 42 -12.99 13.74 -3.67
N ASP A 43 -13.67 12.73 -3.14
CA ASP A 43 -14.24 12.73 -1.80
C ASP A 43 -13.21 12.52 -0.67
N LEU A 44 -11.97 12.18 -1.02
CA LEU A 44 -10.84 12.12 -0.09
C LEU A 44 -9.95 13.39 -0.11
N GLN A 45 -10.24 14.36 -0.98
CA GLN A 45 -9.43 15.59 -1.07
C GLN A 45 -9.90 16.62 -0.04
N LEU A 46 -9.37 16.56 1.19
CA LEU A 46 -9.64 17.58 2.22
C LEU A 46 -9.19 18.99 1.82
N PHE A 47 -8.21 19.08 0.90
CA PHE A 47 -7.74 20.31 0.28
C PHE A 47 -7.27 20.01 -1.16
N PRO A 48 -7.18 21.03 -2.03
CA PRO A 48 -6.76 20.82 -3.42
C PRO A 48 -5.38 20.14 -3.51
N ASN A 49 -5.28 19.12 -4.36
CA ASN A 49 -4.05 18.38 -4.63
C ASN A 49 -3.45 17.68 -3.39
N ALA A 50 -4.28 17.19 -2.48
CA ALA A 50 -3.84 16.38 -1.32
C ALA A 50 -3.15 15.07 -1.74
N GLY A 51 -3.35 14.63 -2.98
CA GLY A 51 -2.80 13.38 -3.49
C GLY A 51 -3.51 12.18 -2.85
N ALA A 52 -2.77 11.09 -2.66
CA ALA A 52 -3.26 9.92 -1.93
C ALA A 52 -3.30 10.24 -0.43
N PHE A 53 -4.43 10.78 0.02
CA PHE A 53 -4.61 11.26 1.38
C PHE A 53 -4.81 10.10 2.37
N HIS A 54 -4.37 10.29 3.61
CA HIS A 54 -4.50 9.32 4.69
C HIS A 54 -5.98 9.08 5.03
N SER A 55 -6.49 7.88 4.74
CA SER A 55 -7.88 7.48 4.91
C SER A 55 -8.00 5.96 5.13
N ILE A 56 -9.20 5.50 5.49
CA ILE A 56 -9.53 4.10 5.75
C ILE A 56 -10.81 3.63 5.02
N GLN A 57 -11.47 4.53 4.29
CA GLN A 57 -12.81 4.27 3.75
C GLN A 57 -12.84 3.11 2.76
N GLU A 58 -11.83 2.98 1.91
CA GLU A 58 -11.73 1.91 0.91
C GLU A 58 -11.55 0.53 1.55
N VAL A 59 -10.90 0.47 2.72
CA VAL A 59 -10.71 -0.78 3.46
C VAL A 59 -12.04 -1.29 4.01
N PHE A 60 -12.87 -0.40 4.56
CA PHE A 60 -14.14 -0.78 5.20
C PHE A 60 -15.38 -0.58 4.33
N GLY A 61 -15.25 0.01 3.14
CA GLY A 61 -16.39 0.35 2.28
C GLY A 61 -17.28 1.44 2.87
N THR A 62 -16.73 2.34 3.68
CA THR A 62 -17.47 3.39 4.42
C THR A 62 -17.55 4.73 3.68
N TYR A 63 -17.28 4.73 2.37
CA TYR A 63 -17.48 5.89 1.52
C TYR A 63 -18.96 6.08 1.17
N ASP A 64 -19.33 7.29 0.76
CA ASP A 64 -20.68 7.57 0.29
C ASP A 64 -20.94 6.87 -1.05
N VAL A 65 -21.72 5.79 -1.01
CA VAL A 65 -22.05 4.96 -2.17
C VAL A 65 -22.84 5.72 -3.24
N SER A 66 -23.54 6.80 -2.88
CA SER A 66 -24.36 7.57 -3.81
C SER A 66 -23.54 8.48 -4.72
N THR A 67 -22.32 8.85 -4.28
CA THR A 67 -21.42 9.76 -4.98
C THR A 67 -20.09 9.12 -5.37
N ALA A 68 -19.84 7.87 -4.97
CA ALA A 68 -18.61 7.16 -5.24
C ALA A 68 -18.39 6.90 -6.74
N VAL A 69 -17.19 7.24 -7.21
CA VAL A 69 -16.76 6.90 -8.57
C VAL A 69 -16.61 5.37 -8.72
N PRO A 70 -16.92 4.78 -9.89
CA PRO A 70 -16.89 3.32 -10.07
C PRO A 70 -15.56 2.66 -9.67
N ASN A 71 -14.42 3.30 -9.99
CA ASN A 71 -13.11 2.79 -9.62
C ASN A 71 -12.89 2.69 -8.10
N LYS A 72 -13.50 3.58 -7.31
CA LYS A 72 -13.44 3.53 -5.83
C LYS A 72 -14.20 2.31 -5.31
N VAL A 73 -15.38 2.06 -5.87
CA VAL A 73 -16.21 0.90 -5.52
C VAL A 73 -15.48 -0.40 -5.82
N THR A 74 -14.91 -0.50 -7.01
CA THR A 74 -14.13 -1.67 -7.43
C THR A 74 -12.89 -1.85 -6.56
N LEU A 75 -12.13 -0.77 -6.32
CA LEU A 75 -10.95 -0.80 -5.46
C LEU A 75 -11.29 -1.29 -4.05
N SER A 76 -12.36 -0.78 -3.43
CA SER A 76 -12.76 -1.19 -2.08
C SER A 76 -13.11 -2.68 -2.01
N ARG A 77 -13.89 -3.18 -2.97
CA ARG A 77 -14.21 -4.61 -3.07
C ARG A 77 -12.95 -5.47 -3.23
N THR A 78 -12.04 -5.04 -4.09
CA THR A 78 -10.76 -5.74 -4.32
C THR A 78 -9.93 -5.75 -3.04
N PHE A 79 -9.81 -4.60 -2.35
CA PHE A 79 -9.04 -4.47 -1.12
C PHE A 79 -9.59 -5.37 -0.01
N GLN A 80 -10.90 -5.38 0.21
CA GLN A 80 -11.57 -6.25 1.17
C GLN A 80 -11.35 -7.73 0.84
N THR A 81 -11.43 -8.10 -0.43
CA THR A 81 -11.17 -9.47 -0.88
C THR A 81 -9.72 -9.86 -0.62
N THR A 82 -8.76 -8.98 -0.91
CA THR A 82 -7.33 -9.21 -0.64
C THR A 82 -7.05 -9.37 0.84
N ILE A 83 -7.63 -8.52 1.71
CA ILE A 83 -7.50 -8.65 3.16
C ILE A 83 -8.11 -9.98 3.63
N ALA A 84 -9.29 -10.34 3.14
CA ALA A 84 -9.94 -11.61 3.48
C ALA A 84 -9.11 -12.83 3.05
N ASN A 85 -8.47 -12.77 1.88
CA ASN A 85 -7.57 -13.82 1.41
C ASN A 85 -6.35 -13.96 2.32
N PHE A 86 -5.74 -12.85 2.74
CA PHE A 86 -4.63 -12.86 3.70
C PHE A 86 -5.05 -13.48 5.04
N ILE A 87 -6.20 -13.07 5.59
CA ILE A 87 -6.71 -13.60 6.86
C ILE A 87 -6.96 -15.11 6.77
N LYS A 88 -7.57 -15.58 5.67
CA LYS A 88 -7.87 -17.00 5.46
C LYS A 88 -6.62 -17.86 5.28
N ASN A 89 -5.61 -17.33 4.58
CA ASN A 89 -4.37 -18.06 4.32
C ASN A 89 -3.17 -17.11 4.26
N PRO A 90 -2.59 -16.74 5.42
CA PRO A 90 -1.55 -15.72 5.49
C PRO A 90 -0.24 -16.15 4.83
N ASN A 91 -0.05 -17.46 4.61
CA ASN A 91 1.15 -18.00 3.98
C ASN A 91 1.07 -17.99 2.44
N GLN A 92 -0.10 -17.72 1.86
CA GLN A 92 -0.31 -17.58 0.42
C GLN A 92 -0.37 -16.12 0.00
N SER A 93 -0.20 -15.87 -1.30
CA SER A 93 -0.33 -14.54 -1.88
C SER A 93 -1.77 -14.01 -1.69
N PRO A 94 -1.97 -12.79 -1.16
CA PRO A 94 -3.32 -12.28 -0.88
C PRO A 94 -4.04 -11.79 -2.15
N ALA A 95 -3.30 -11.50 -3.22
CA ALA A 95 -3.80 -11.18 -4.56
C ALA A 95 -2.87 -11.79 -5.63
N PRO A 96 -3.30 -11.90 -6.89
CA PRO A 96 -2.43 -12.31 -7.99
C PRO A 96 -1.18 -11.41 -8.08
N ASN A 97 -0.02 -12.03 -8.38
CA ASN A 97 1.25 -11.33 -8.60
C ASN A 97 1.78 -10.51 -7.41
N TRP A 98 1.38 -10.83 -6.17
CA TRP A 98 1.89 -10.17 -4.96
C TRP A 98 2.85 -11.07 -4.16
N PRO A 99 4.14 -11.11 -4.50
CA PRO A 99 5.09 -11.95 -3.78
C PRO A 99 5.34 -11.41 -2.36
N LYS A 100 5.70 -12.32 -1.46
CA LYS A 100 6.13 -12.01 -0.09
C LYS A 100 7.32 -11.05 -0.11
N TYR A 101 7.35 -10.15 0.87
CA TYR A 101 8.44 -9.21 1.05
C TYR A 101 9.76 -9.93 1.32
N VAL A 102 10.82 -9.44 0.68
CA VAL A 102 12.21 -9.87 0.93
C VAL A 102 13.07 -8.65 1.23
N LEU A 103 14.04 -8.82 2.13
CA LEU A 103 14.98 -7.77 2.52
C LEU A 103 15.87 -7.38 1.35
N GLY A 104 15.97 -6.08 1.11
CA GLY A 104 16.93 -5.48 0.19
C GLY A 104 16.75 -5.85 -1.29
N GLY A 105 17.34 -5.03 -2.16
CA GLY A 105 17.59 -5.41 -3.55
C GLY A 105 16.51 -5.04 -4.57
N LEU A 106 16.75 -5.53 -5.79
CA LEU A 106 15.99 -5.24 -7.01
C LEU A 106 14.79 -6.18 -7.21
N THR A 107 14.56 -7.12 -6.29
CA THR A 107 13.39 -8.00 -6.31
C THR A 107 12.11 -7.16 -6.24
N ARG A 108 11.07 -7.58 -6.96
CA ARG A 108 9.83 -6.79 -7.05
C ARG A 108 8.76 -7.33 -6.10
N THR A 109 8.82 -6.93 -4.82
CA THR A 109 7.84 -7.39 -3.81
C THR A 109 6.99 -6.30 -3.19
N LEU A 110 7.22 -5.03 -3.52
CA LEU A 110 6.31 -3.96 -3.13
C LEU A 110 5.13 -3.94 -4.11
N ALA A 111 3.90 -4.01 -3.62
CA ALA A 111 2.71 -3.84 -4.45
C ALA A 111 2.30 -2.36 -4.52
N ARG A 112 2.30 -1.78 -5.72
CA ARG A 112 1.64 -0.48 -5.95
C ARG A 112 0.18 -0.72 -6.28
N LEU A 113 -0.71 -0.19 -5.44
CA LEU A 113 -2.16 -0.33 -5.56
C LEU A 113 -2.76 0.99 -6.05
N ALA A 114 -3.66 0.92 -7.04
CA ALA A 114 -4.36 2.09 -7.58
C ALA A 114 -3.46 3.23 -8.11
N TYR A 115 -2.33 2.89 -8.75
CA TYR A 115 -1.40 3.85 -9.37
C TYR A 115 -1.72 4.15 -10.85
N ASN A 116 -2.26 3.18 -11.58
CA ASN A 116 -2.53 3.28 -13.03
C ASN A 116 -3.87 2.65 -13.38
N GLY A 117 -4.92 2.96 -12.61
CA GLY A 117 -6.24 2.35 -12.78
C GLY A 117 -6.31 0.87 -12.37
N ASN A 118 -5.27 0.34 -11.73
CA ASN A 118 -5.25 -1.01 -11.18
C ASN A 118 -6.10 -1.11 -9.91
N VAL A 119 -7.40 -1.31 -10.11
CA VAL A 119 -8.40 -1.43 -9.04
C VAL A 119 -9.08 -2.81 -9.01
N ASP A 120 -8.93 -3.60 -10.07
CA ASP A 120 -9.53 -4.93 -10.21
C ASP A 120 -8.59 -6.03 -9.72
N MET A 121 -9.13 -7.13 -9.20
CA MET A 121 -8.30 -8.24 -8.70
C MET A 121 -7.29 -8.78 -9.72
N GLY A 122 -7.65 -8.79 -11.01
CA GLY A 122 -6.78 -9.29 -12.08
C GLY A 122 -5.56 -8.40 -12.36
N ASN A 123 -5.62 -7.11 -12.04
CA ASN A 123 -4.53 -6.16 -12.26
C ASN A 123 -4.07 -5.45 -10.97
N PHE A 124 -4.60 -5.84 -9.82
CA PHE A 124 -4.52 -5.09 -8.56
C PHE A 124 -3.10 -4.71 -8.16
N VAL A 125 -2.14 -5.60 -8.42
CA VAL A 125 -0.74 -5.41 -8.03
C VAL A 125 0.08 -4.97 -9.22
N GLN A 126 0.55 -3.72 -9.19
CA GLN A 126 1.69 -3.28 -9.97
C GLN A 126 2.96 -3.47 -9.14
N ALA A 127 3.72 -4.54 -9.38
CA ALA A 127 4.91 -4.82 -8.59
C ALA A 127 5.98 -3.72 -8.78
N ALA A 128 6.67 -3.33 -7.71
CA ALA A 128 7.80 -2.40 -7.69
C ALA A 128 8.95 -3.00 -6.86
N THR A 129 10.17 -2.45 -6.97
CA THR A 129 11.31 -2.98 -6.21
C THR A 129 11.06 -2.86 -4.71
N SER A 130 11.47 -3.88 -3.96
CA SER A 130 11.21 -4.02 -2.52
C SER A 130 11.62 -2.79 -1.71
N ASN A 131 12.69 -2.11 -2.15
CA ASN A 131 13.28 -0.95 -1.50
C ASN A 131 12.91 0.40 -2.12
N SER A 132 12.00 0.44 -3.10
CA SER A 132 11.69 1.69 -3.83
C SER A 132 11.18 2.82 -2.93
N GLN A 133 10.62 2.49 -1.77
CA GLN A 133 10.15 3.45 -0.76
C GLN A 133 11.09 3.61 0.44
N ASP A 134 12.22 2.89 0.47
CA ASP A 134 13.07 2.82 1.66
C ASP A 134 14.22 3.85 1.63
N THR A 135 14.42 4.55 0.51
CA THR A 135 15.51 5.53 0.35
C THR A 135 15.51 6.61 1.44
N PRO A 136 14.37 7.24 1.79
CA PRO A 136 14.34 8.25 2.86
C PRO A 136 14.68 7.68 4.25
N CYS A 137 14.58 6.36 4.42
CA CYS A 137 14.69 5.68 5.71
C CYS A 137 16.11 5.21 6.05
N THR A 138 17.06 5.43 5.15
CA THR A 138 18.48 5.09 5.35
C THR A 138 19.09 5.74 6.59
N LEU A 139 18.62 6.93 6.99
CA LEU A 139 19.06 7.60 8.22
C LEU A 139 18.55 6.95 9.52
N PHE A 140 17.47 6.16 9.45
CA PHE A 140 16.91 5.44 10.61
C PHE A 140 17.44 4.00 10.73
N LEU A 141 18.28 3.56 9.78
CA LEU A 141 18.87 2.23 9.71
C LEU A 141 20.33 2.20 10.19
N ALA A 142 20.84 3.32 10.73
CA ALA A 142 22.18 3.47 11.28
C ALA A 142 22.23 3.19 12.79
#